data_AF-A0A0S9C7L1-F1
#
_entry.id   AF-A0A0S9C7L1-F1
#
_cell.length_a   1.000
_cell.length_b   1.000
_cell.length_c   1.000
_cell.angle_alpha   90.00
_cell.angle_beta   90.00
_cell.angle_gamma   90.00
#
_symmetry.space_group_name_H-M   'P 1'
#
loop_
_entity.id
_entity.type
_entity.pdbx_description
1 polymer ?
#
loop_
_entity_poly.entity_id
_entity_poly.type
_entity_poly.pdbx_seq_one_letter_code
_entity_poly.pdbx_strand_id
1 'polypeptide(L)' 'MHPSSWARFLFGPASRGDYAAPVVHKRDDFEYASETDLAGFEVETDSQGHHYAVRKEDLPKEEV' A
#
# COMPACT_ATOMS: atom_id res chain seq x y z
N MET A 1 -18.85 -29.78 25.82
CA MET A 1 -18.59 -28.33 25.71
C MET A 1 -17.27 -28.13 24.97
N HIS A 2 -17.25 -27.33 23.92
CA HIS A 2 -16.03 -27.10 23.12
C HIS A 2 -15.08 -26.14 23.87
N PRO A 3 -13.75 -26.35 23.87
CA PRO A 3 -12.80 -25.53 24.64
C PRO A 3 -12.87 -24.02 24.32
N SER A 4 -13.24 -23.65 23.10
CA SER A 4 -13.47 -22.25 22.71
C SER A 4 -14.67 -21.59 23.43
N SER A 5 -15.62 -22.38 23.93
CA SER A 5 -16.74 -21.85 24.72
C SER A 5 -16.31 -21.41 26.13
N TRP A 6 -15.34 -22.12 26.72
CA TRP A 6 -14.82 -21.81 28.05
C TRP A 6 -13.98 -20.53 28.05
N ALA A 7 -13.13 -20.37 27.04
CA ALA A 7 -12.34 -19.16 26.86
C ALA A 7 -13.24 -17.91 26.71
N ARG A 8 -14.34 -18.02 25.94
CA ARG A 8 -15.27 -16.90 25.74
C ARG A 8 -16.10 -16.57 26.99
N PHE A 9 -16.37 -17.54 27.85
CA PHE A 9 -17.06 -17.32 29.12
C PHE A 9 -16.16 -16.59 30.13
N LEU A 10 -14.89 -16.99 30.24
CA LEU A 10 -13.95 -16.40 31.21
C LEU A 10 -13.40 -15.03 30.78
N PHE A 11 -13.12 -14.85 29.49
CA PHE A 11 -12.43 -13.65 28.97
C PHE A 11 -13.34 -12.75 28.14
N GLY A 12 -14.60 -13.12 27.94
CA GLY A 12 -15.52 -12.41 27.06
C GLY A 12 -15.23 -12.65 25.57
N PRO A 13 -15.95 -11.94 24.67
CA PRO A 13 -15.62 -11.96 23.25
C PRO A 13 -14.23 -11.34 23.02
N ALA A 14 -13.49 -11.87 22.05
CA ALA A 14 -12.21 -11.28 21.64
C ALA A 14 -12.41 -9.79 21.31
N SER A 15 -11.54 -8.94 21.84
CA SER A 15 -11.47 -7.54 21.44
C SER A 15 -11.22 -7.50 19.93
N ARG A 16 -12.23 -7.05 19.17
CA ARG A 16 -12.01 -6.67 17.78
C ARG A 16 -11.36 -5.30 17.81
N GLY A 17 -10.23 -5.14 17.14
CA GLY A 17 -9.56 -3.84 17.05
C GLY A 17 -10.52 -2.76 16.54
N ASP A 18 -10.22 -1.51 16.85
CA ASP A 18 -10.99 -0.38 16.32
C ASP A 18 -10.86 -0.36 14.79
N TYR A 19 -11.93 -0.73 14.09
CA TYR A 19 -11.98 -0.75 12.64
C TYR A 19 -11.98 0.67 12.02
N ALA A 20 -12.23 1.70 12.83
CA ALA A 20 -12.13 3.10 12.40
C ALA A 20 -10.72 3.67 12.63
N ALA A 21 -9.83 2.97 13.33
CA ALA A 21 -8.47 3.42 13.53
C ALA A 21 -7.70 3.41 12.20
N PRO A 22 -6.89 4.45 11.90
CA PRO A 22 -6.10 4.50 10.68
C PRO A 22 -5.02 3.42 10.67
N VAL A 23 -4.79 2.81 9.50
CA VAL A 23 -3.67 1.89 9.29
C VAL A 23 -2.39 2.70 9.10
N VAL A 24 -1.51 2.67 10.11
CA VAL A 24 -0.20 3.35 10.04
C VAL A 24 0.82 2.40 9.42
N HIS A 25 1.18 2.64 8.17
CA HIS A 25 2.27 1.94 7.48
C HIS A 25 3.59 2.63 7.84
N LYS A 26 4.40 1.98 8.69
CA LYS A 26 5.76 2.44 8.97
C LYS A 26 6.67 1.89 7.89
N ARG A 27 7.37 2.78 7.21
CA ARG A 27 8.32 2.42 6.16
C ARG A 27 9.71 2.16 6.72
N ASP A 28 10.39 1.16 6.16
CA ASP A 28 11.80 0.91 6.42
C ASP A 28 12.69 1.62 5.38
N ASP A 29 14.01 1.53 5.57
CA ASP A 29 14.98 2.20 4.70
C ASP A 29 14.91 1.71 3.24
N PHE A 30 14.53 0.45 3.01
CA PHE A 30 14.41 -0.11 1.67
C PHE A 30 13.16 0.41 0.95
N GLU A 31 12.05 0.55 1.67
CA GLU A 31 10.84 1.17 1.13
C GLU A 31 11.07 2.65 0.77
N TYR A 32 11.77 3.40 1.61
CA TYR A 32 12.16 4.79 1.29
C TYR A 32 13.07 4.90 0.07
N ALA A 33 14.06 4.00 -0.04
CA ALA A 33 14.96 3.97 -1.19
C ALA A 33 14.18 3.64 -2.48
N SER A 34 13.30 2.64 -2.42
CA SER A 34 12.43 2.26 -3.55
C SER A 34 11.54 3.42 -4.01
N GLU A 35 10.88 4.12 -3.09
CA GLU A 35 10.08 5.30 -3.43
C GLU A 35 10.91 6.40 -4.10
N THR A 36 12.13 6.63 -3.60
CA THR A 36 13.04 7.62 -4.16
C THR A 36 13.47 7.27 -5.57
N ASP A 37 13.82 6.00 -5.80
CA ASP A 37 14.21 5.49 -7.12
C ASP A 37 13.05 5.56 -8.12
N LEU A 38 11.82 5.29 -7.67
CA LEU A 38 10.62 5.30 -8.51
C LEU A 38 10.07 6.71 -8.78
N ALA A 39 10.43 7.73 -7.98
CA ALA A 39 9.91 9.09 -8.12
C ALA A 39 10.22 9.75 -9.48
N GLY A 40 11.25 9.26 -10.18
CA GLY A 40 11.66 9.71 -11.51
C GLY A 40 10.85 9.14 -12.68
N PHE A 41 9.87 8.27 -12.42
CA PHE A 41 9.05 7.64 -13.45
C PHE A 41 7.62 8.19 -13.49
N GLU A 42 6.99 8.08 -14.65
CA GLU A 42 5.57 8.28 -14.88
C GLU A 42 4.97 7.02 -15.51
N VAL A 43 3.68 6.78 -15.28
CA VAL A 43 2.97 5.66 -15.89
C VAL A 43 2.28 6.13 -17.15
N GLU A 44 2.70 5.59 -18.29
CA GLU A 44 2.01 5.78 -19.56
C GLU A 44 1.09 4.61 -19.88
N THR A 45 0.04 4.89 -20.65
CA THR A 45 -0.89 3.87 -21.15
C THR A 45 -0.95 3.95 -22.67
N ASP A 46 -0.70 2.83 -23.34
CA ASP A 46 -0.78 2.77 -24.81
C ASP A 46 -2.23 2.64 -25.32
N SER A 47 -2.40 2.69 -26.64
CA SER A 47 -3.73 2.55 -27.27
C SER A 47 -4.36 1.16 -27.11
N GLN A 48 -3.60 0.16 -26.64
CA GLN A 48 -4.08 -1.20 -26.35
C GLN A 48 -4.41 -1.37 -24.85
N GLY A 49 -4.13 -0.37 -24.02
CA GLY A 49 -4.37 -0.39 -22.57
C GLY A 49 -3.24 -0.98 -21.75
N HIS A 50 -2.04 -1.16 -22.30
CA HIS A 50 -0.88 -1.60 -21.52
C HIS A 50 -0.25 -0.45 -20.74
N HIS A 51 0.24 -0.73 -19.53
CA HIS A 51 0.85 0.26 -18.65
C HIS A 51 2.36 0.06 -18.51
N TYR A 52 3.12 1.13 -18.66
CA TYR A 52 4.58 1.10 -18.56
C TYR A 52 5.09 2.27 -17.74
N ALA A 53 6.18 2.05 -17.01
CA ALA A 53 6.93 3.13 -16.36
C ALA A 53 7.91 3.75 -17.36
N VAL A 54 7.80 5.06 -17.57
CA VAL A 54 8.67 5.85 -18.45
C VAL A 54 9.42 6.87 -17.59
N ARG A 55 10.70 7.11 -17.88
CA ARG A 55 11.46 8.14 -17.15
C ARG A 55 10.94 9.51 -17.56
N LYS A 56 10.69 10.39 -16.58
CA LYS A 56 10.20 11.75 -16.82
C LYS A 56 11.10 12.57 -17.76
N GLU A 57 12.40 12.30 -17.75
CA GLU A 57 13.38 12.99 -18.60
C GLU A 57 13.30 12.60 -20.08
N ASP A 58 12.75 11.43 -20.39
CA ASP A 58 12.57 10.92 -21.76
C ASP A 58 11.25 11.40 -22.38
N LEU A 59 10.35 11.97 -21.56
CA LEU A 59 9.07 12.49 -22.04
C LEU A 59 9.27 13.79 -22.84
N PRO A 60 8.50 13.97 -23.92
CA PRO A 60 8.51 15.24 -24.65
C PRO A 60 8.11 16.36 -23.70
N LYS A 61 8.96 17.38 -23.58
CA LYS A 61 8.63 18.56 -22.78
C LYS A 61 7.52 19.31 -23.50
N GLU A 62 6.39 19.51 -22.84
CA GLU A 62 5.38 20.47 -23.33
C GLU A 62 6.05 21.86 -23.38
N GLU A 63 6.24 22.40 -24.57
CA GLU A 63 6.57 23.81 -24.75
C GLU A 63 5.33 24.63 -24.41
N VAL A 64 5.40 25.40 -23.32
CA VAL A 64 4.34 26.33 -22.85
C VAL A 64 4.52 27.70 -23.48
#